data_AF-A0A8J4W4J4-F1
#
_entry.id   AF-A0A8J4W4J4-F1
#
_cell.length_a   1.000
_cell.length_b   1.000
_cell.length_c   1.000
_cell.angle_alpha   90.00
_cell.angle_beta   90.00
_cell.angle_gamma   90.00
#
_symmetry.space_group_name_H-M   'P 1'
#
loop_
_entity.id
_entity.type
_entity.pdbx_description
1 polymer ?
#
loop_
_entity_poly.entity_id
_entity_poly.type
_entity_poly.pdbx_seq_one_letter_code
_entity_poly.pdbx_strand_id
1 'polypeptide(L)'
;MDSKEAPLLGRRRPAEREQRLRNNLGGDSEDDLMDEKKARRHEREMNQEEREQVRKVHPIRIMRRSAFISFTSLMSAQVAQQTLQSKDPVCMAVMPAPHASDINWDNIGLRYRTRTLGTLVSLLISGTIVLFWTIPTAFVASLATVESLRRALPFLNKAFDEYPLLEAVFKQIAPLALVGLSALAPIVFRFLSNREGHPSNTEARAALFTKLAYFQLVQTFFVTVVVGTILDSLKEILDKPKKASAPVITVVVLVVIVLLFNYFVITLYPPVAKYLPLMQCVRLDSERGLHDAKAPQFFFLDNVYRQPAMNEKAPIRADYRMLVSNYDEDTSLSPEIYSAEDQRLFTSVV
;
A
#
# COMPACT_ATOMS: atom_id res chain seq x y z
N MET A 1 -46.01 13.99 50.49
CA MET A 1 -45.10 15.12 50.79
C MET A 1 -43.70 14.52 50.83
N ASP A 2 -42.78 14.69 49.90
CA ASP A 2 -42.67 15.65 48.80
C ASP A 2 -41.80 15.03 47.68
N SER A 3 -42.13 15.39 46.46
CA SER A 3 -41.41 15.08 45.21
C SER A 3 -40.17 15.97 45.09
N LYS A 4 -39.01 15.41 44.69
CA LYS A 4 -37.84 16.21 44.28
C LYS A 4 -37.62 16.04 42.78
N GLU A 5 -37.83 17.14 42.07
CA GLU A 5 -37.79 17.29 40.63
C GLU A 5 -36.36 17.24 40.06
N ALA A 6 -36.25 16.72 38.83
CA ALA A 6 -35.06 16.75 38.00
C ALA A 6 -34.92 18.11 37.26
N PRO A 7 -33.71 18.63 37.02
CA PRO A 7 -33.51 19.91 36.35
C PRO A 7 -33.75 19.79 34.83
N LEU A 8 -34.69 20.60 34.34
CA LEU A 8 -35.10 20.70 32.94
C LEU A 8 -33.96 21.25 32.04
N LEU A 9 -33.55 20.46 31.05
CA LEU A 9 -32.68 20.87 29.94
C LEU A 9 -33.43 21.87 29.05
N GLY A 10 -33.11 23.15 29.21
CA GLY A 10 -33.62 24.24 28.37
C GLY A 10 -33.26 24.03 26.89
N ARG A 11 -34.29 23.98 26.05
CA ARG A 11 -34.21 23.90 24.58
C ARG A 11 -33.58 25.20 24.03
N ARG A 12 -32.25 25.21 23.86
CA ARG A 12 -31.53 26.34 23.25
C ARG A 12 -31.89 26.49 21.76
N ARG A 13 -32.03 27.75 21.33
CA ARG A 13 -32.45 28.13 19.97
C ARG A 13 -31.36 27.77 18.94
N PRO A 14 -31.72 27.26 17.74
CA PRO A 14 -30.78 26.80 16.73
C PRO A 14 -29.83 27.89 16.19
N ALA A 15 -30.23 29.17 16.25
CA ALA A 15 -29.43 30.29 15.74
C ALA A 15 -28.08 30.50 16.48
N GLU A 16 -28.02 30.27 17.80
CA GLU A 16 -26.74 30.39 18.54
C GLU A 16 -25.76 29.26 18.23
N ARG A 17 -26.26 28.11 17.78
CA ARG A 17 -25.45 26.94 17.45
C ARG A 17 -24.73 27.13 16.11
N GLU A 18 -25.41 27.73 15.14
CA GLU A 18 -24.82 28.06 13.83
C GLU A 18 -23.79 29.18 13.91
N GLN A 19 -24.01 30.20 14.76
CA GLN A 19 -23.07 31.30 14.94
C GLN A 19 -21.75 30.84 15.59
N ARG A 20 -21.81 29.89 16.54
CA ARG A 20 -20.60 29.26 17.11
C ARG A 20 -19.88 28.35 16.11
N LEU A 21 -20.62 27.63 15.27
CA LEU A 21 -20.02 26.82 14.20
C LEU A 21 -19.31 27.70 13.16
N ARG A 22 -19.90 28.86 12.82
CA ARG A 22 -19.29 29.84 11.90
C ARG A 22 -18.02 30.48 12.48
N ASN A 23 -18.01 30.79 13.77
CA ASN A 23 -16.82 31.38 14.42
C ASN A 23 -15.67 30.37 14.60
N ASN A 24 -15.97 29.07 14.77
CA ASN A 24 -14.95 28.02 14.86
C ASN A 24 -14.39 27.56 13.50
N LEU A 25 -14.95 28.02 12.37
CA LEU A 25 -14.49 27.63 11.03
C LEU A 25 -13.59 28.69 10.37
N GLY A 26 -13.35 29.83 11.04
CA GLY A 26 -12.71 31.00 10.43
C GLY A 26 -11.46 31.55 11.12
N GLY A 27 -10.96 30.94 12.21
CA GLY A 27 -9.85 31.49 13.02
C GLY A 27 -8.58 30.64 13.13
N ASP A 28 -8.64 29.34 12.85
CA ASP A 28 -7.61 28.38 13.33
C ASP A 28 -6.47 28.10 12.33
N SER A 29 -6.22 28.96 11.34
CA SER A 29 -5.29 28.61 10.24
C SER A 29 -3.99 29.39 10.19
N GLU A 30 -3.97 30.66 10.58
CA GLU A 30 -2.76 31.49 10.49
C GLU A 30 -2.00 31.54 11.82
N ASP A 31 -2.69 31.74 12.94
CA ASP A 31 -2.06 31.80 14.26
C ASP A 31 -1.48 30.43 14.69
N ASP A 32 -2.23 29.34 14.47
CA ASP A 32 -1.76 27.97 14.75
C ASP A 32 -0.54 27.59 13.90
N LEU A 33 -0.50 28.01 12.63
CA LEU A 33 0.63 27.73 11.74
C LEU A 33 1.88 28.52 12.13
N MET A 34 1.70 29.74 12.65
CA MET A 34 2.79 30.58 13.14
C MET A 34 3.36 30.07 14.47
N ASP A 35 2.52 29.56 15.36
CA ASP A 35 2.95 28.92 16.60
C ASP A 35 3.62 27.57 16.36
N GLU A 36 3.14 26.76 15.41
CA GLU A 36 3.80 25.50 15.04
C GLU A 36 5.18 25.74 14.40
N LYS A 37 5.34 26.81 13.62
CA LYS A 37 6.64 27.21 13.06
C LYS A 37 7.62 27.71 14.12
N LYS A 38 7.15 28.46 15.13
CA LYS A 38 7.98 28.93 16.25
C LYS A 38 8.39 27.77 17.16
N ALA A 39 7.47 26.86 17.47
CA ALA A 39 7.75 25.64 18.24
C ALA A 39 8.83 24.78 17.56
N ARG A 40 8.74 24.60 16.23
CA ARG A 40 9.75 23.86 15.45
C ARG A 40 11.13 24.54 15.41
N ARG A 41 11.21 25.87 15.51
CA ARG A 41 12.50 26.58 15.65
C ARG A 41 13.09 26.37 17.03
N HIS A 42 12.28 26.56 18.07
CA HIS A 42 12.68 26.34 19.46
C HIS A 42 13.20 24.91 19.69
N GLU A 43 12.53 23.90 19.13
CA GLU A 43 12.96 22.51 19.26
C GLU A 43 14.29 22.19 18.56
N ARG A 44 14.64 22.93 17.50
CA ARG A 44 15.93 22.80 16.79
C ARG A 44 17.08 23.46 17.53
N GLU A 45 16.78 24.47 18.35
CA GLU A 45 17.76 25.24 19.12
C GLU A 45 17.94 24.68 20.55
N MET A 46 17.06 23.79 21.01
CA MET A 46 17.16 23.17 22.35
C MET A 46 18.38 22.25 22.49
N ASN A 47 19.10 22.45 23.59
CA ASN A 47 20.18 21.58 24.03
C ASN A 47 19.64 20.21 24.49
N GLN A 48 20.50 19.19 24.52
CA GLN A 48 20.11 17.81 24.83
C GLN A 48 19.50 17.66 26.23
N GLU A 49 20.00 18.41 27.21
CA GLU A 49 19.48 18.44 28.58
C GLU A 49 18.10 19.09 28.68
N GLU A 50 17.85 20.14 27.89
CA GLU A 50 16.58 20.85 27.84
C GLU A 50 15.49 19.97 27.20
N ARG A 51 15.86 19.19 26.18
CA ARG A 51 14.99 18.14 25.61
C ARG A 51 14.62 17.09 26.65
N GLU A 52 15.55 16.69 27.50
CA GLU A 52 15.26 15.75 28.59
C GLU A 52 14.34 16.35 29.65
N GLN A 53 14.50 17.62 29.98
CA GLN A 53 13.61 18.33 30.90
C GLN A 53 12.20 18.47 30.32
N VAL A 54 12.07 18.89 29.05
CA VAL A 54 10.77 18.96 28.35
C VAL A 54 10.11 17.59 28.28
N ARG A 55 10.88 16.51 28.06
CA ARG A 55 10.37 15.13 28.04
C ARG A 55 9.89 14.65 29.41
N LYS A 56 10.48 15.14 30.51
CA LYS A 56 10.00 14.88 31.88
C LYS A 56 8.70 15.64 32.18
N VAL A 57 8.57 16.87 31.68
CA VAL A 57 7.38 17.72 31.90
C VAL A 57 6.20 17.28 31.02
N HIS A 58 6.47 16.85 29.79
CA HIS A 58 5.46 16.37 28.83
C HIS A 58 5.74 14.92 28.43
N PRO A 59 5.27 13.92 29.20
CA PRO A 59 5.40 12.52 28.80
C PRO A 59 4.69 12.28 27.46
N ILE A 60 5.33 11.52 26.57
CA ILE A 60 4.82 11.21 25.22
C ILE A 60 3.46 10.50 25.37
N ARG A 61 2.36 11.21 25.09
CA ARG A 61 0.99 10.66 25.21
C ARG A 61 0.54 9.83 24.01
N ILE A 62 1.27 9.88 22.90
CA ILE A 62 0.88 9.21 21.65
C ILE A 62 1.69 7.92 21.50
N MET A 63 1.18 6.84 22.10
CA MET A 63 1.69 5.50 21.82
C MET A 63 1.13 5.02 20.47
N ARG A 64 2.01 4.84 19.50
CA ARG A 64 1.66 4.26 18.20
C ARG A 64 1.76 2.75 18.27
N ARG A 65 0.99 2.06 17.41
CA ARG A 65 0.94 0.58 17.33
C ARG A 65 2.13 0.01 16.55
N SER A 66 3.32 0.52 16.83
CA SER A 66 4.56 0.17 16.13
C SER A 66 5.74 0.52 17.03
N ALA A 67 6.75 -0.35 17.06
CA ALA A 67 7.97 -0.13 17.83
C ALA A 67 9.19 -0.49 16.99
N PHE A 68 10.32 0.16 17.28
CA PHE A 68 11.62 -0.22 16.75
C PHE A 68 12.30 -1.15 17.76
N ILE A 69 12.82 -2.26 17.28
CA ILE A 69 13.50 -3.27 18.10
C ILE A 69 14.93 -3.39 17.56
N SER A 70 15.90 -3.27 18.45
CA SER A 70 17.32 -3.49 18.15
C SER A 70 17.77 -4.80 18.77
N PHE A 71 18.53 -5.58 18.02
CA PHE A 71 19.09 -6.85 18.47
C PHE A 71 20.59 -6.71 18.66
N THR A 72 21.15 -7.52 19.57
CA THR A 72 22.61 -7.59 19.79
C THR A 72 23.33 -8.32 18.65
N SER A 73 22.65 -9.20 17.93
CA SER A 73 23.20 -9.97 16.81
C SER A 73 22.36 -9.81 15.53
N LEU A 74 23.03 -9.64 14.38
CA LEU A 74 22.40 -9.56 13.06
C LEU A 74 21.58 -10.82 12.74
N MET A 75 22.08 -11.99 13.15
CA MET A 75 21.39 -13.26 12.93
C MET A 75 20.03 -13.27 13.63
N SER A 76 19.98 -12.85 14.89
CA SER A 76 18.71 -12.78 15.65
C SER A 76 17.71 -11.81 15.03
N ALA A 77 18.18 -10.68 14.47
CA ALA A 77 17.32 -9.74 13.76
C ALA A 77 16.72 -10.36 12.48
N GLN A 78 17.54 -11.09 11.70
CA GLN A 78 17.08 -11.77 10.50
C GLN A 78 16.07 -12.89 10.80
N VAL A 79 16.33 -13.67 11.86
CA VAL A 79 15.39 -14.71 12.31
C VAL A 79 14.08 -14.10 12.77
N ALA A 80 14.11 -13.02 13.57
CA ALA A 80 12.89 -12.33 14.01
C ALA A 80 12.08 -11.74 12.85
N GLN A 81 12.75 -11.26 11.80
CA GLN A 81 12.09 -10.73 10.59
C GLN A 81 11.40 -11.82 9.76
N GLN A 82 12.00 -13.02 9.68
CA GLN A 82 11.50 -14.10 8.83
C GLN A 82 10.51 -15.03 9.55
N THR A 83 10.45 -14.97 10.88
CA THR A 83 9.56 -15.81 11.70
C THR A 83 8.22 -15.13 11.95
N LEU A 84 7.16 -15.94 11.95
CA LEU A 84 5.83 -15.50 12.34
C LEU A 84 5.78 -15.31 13.87
N GLN A 85 5.55 -14.09 14.32
CA GLN A 85 5.57 -13.74 15.75
C GLN A 85 4.25 -14.01 16.49
N SER A 86 3.14 -14.13 15.76
CA SER A 86 1.81 -14.34 16.34
C SER A 86 0.99 -15.28 15.46
N LYS A 87 0.04 -16.02 16.07
CA LYS A 87 -0.92 -16.87 15.33
C LYS A 87 -1.65 -16.08 14.24
N ASP A 88 -1.96 -14.81 14.52
CA ASP A 88 -2.57 -13.91 13.56
C ASP A 88 -1.49 -13.06 12.86
N PRO A 89 -1.26 -13.24 11.55
CA PRO A 89 -0.21 -12.53 10.83
C PRO A 89 -0.46 -11.01 10.69
N VAL A 90 -1.69 -10.56 10.95
CA VAL A 90 -2.09 -9.14 10.87
C VAL A 90 -1.85 -8.40 12.19
N CYS A 91 -1.70 -9.12 13.31
CA CYS A 91 -1.53 -8.53 14.63
C CYS A 91 -0.10 -7.99 14.85
N MET A 92 0.91 -8.71 14.34
CA MET A 92 2.32 -8.31 14.47
C MET A 92 3.06 -8.63 13.17
N ALA A 93 3.33 -7.58 12.40
CA ALA A 93 4.16 -7.66 11.20
C ALA A 93 5.55 -7.09 11.50
N VAL A 94 6.59 -7.90 11.30
CA VAL A 94 7.99 -7.47 11.44
C VAL A 94 8.53 -7.13 10.07
N MET A 95 9.10 -5.94 9.93
CA MET A 95 9.70 -5.45 8.69
C MET A 95 11.08 -4.87 9.01
N PRO A 96 12.03 -4.91 8.05
CA PRO A 96 13.32 -4.28 8.25
C PRO A 96 13.11 -2.78 8.46
N ALA A 97 13.71 -2.24 9.52
CA ALA A 97 13.60 -0.82 9.82
C ALA A 97 14.30 -0.01 8.72
N PRO A 98 13.63 0.97 8.10
CA PRO A 98 14.29 1.88 7.17
C PRO A 98 15.30 2.76 7.91
N HIS A 99 16.20 3.38 7.16
CA HIS A 99 17.15 4.33 7.72
C HIS A 99 16.43 5.47 8.45
N ALA A 100 16.99 5.97 9.55
CA ALA A 100 16.33 6.94 10.43
C ALA A 100 15.83 8.21 9.71
N SER A 101 16.55 8.67 8.68
CA SER A 101 16.16 9.83 7.86
C SER A 101 15.09 9.52 6.80
N ASP A 102 14.87 8.25 6.46
CA ASP A 102 13.91 7.82 5.45
C ASP A 102 12.55 7.43 6.03
N ILE A 103 12.46 7.38 7.36
CA ILE A 103 11.22 7.12 8.09
C ILE A 103 10.19 8.21 7.80
N ASN A 104 9.00 7.79 7.37
CA ASN A 104 7.83 8.67 7.31
C ASN A 104 7.05 8.57 8.62
N TRP A 105 7.32 9.51 9.53
CA TRP A 105 6.68 9.56 10.83
C TRP A 105 5.16 9.74 10.74
N ASP A 106 4.59 10.34 9.71
CA ASP A 106 3.13 10.52 9.65
C ASP A 106 2.39 9.20 9.37
N ASN A 107 3.07 8.26 8.70
CA ASN A 107 2.50 6.99 8.28
C ASN A 107 2.80 5.81 9.23
N ILE A 108 3.69 6.00 10.20
CA ILE A 108 4.03 4.95 11.17
C ILE A 108 2.87 4.70 12.14
N GLY A 109 2.52 3.43 12.36
CA GLY A 109 1.48 3.01 13.28
C GLY A 109 0.06 3.01 12.70
N LEU A 110 -0.09 3.23 11.39
CA LEU A 110 -1.34 3.03 10.67
C LEU A 110 -1.81 1.57 10.77
N ARG A 111 -3.12 1.37 10.91
CA ARG A 111 -3.70 0.03 10.95
C ARG A 111 -3.52 -0.65 9.59
N TYR A 112 -3.27 -1.96 9.59
CA TYR A 112 -3.16 -2.73 8.34
C TYR A 112 -4.34 -2.48 7.39
N ARG A 113 -5.58 -2.55 7.90
CA ARG A 113 -6.80 -2.30 7.10
C ARG A 113 -6.84 -0.90 6.48
N THR A 114 -6.42 0.15 7.19
CA THR A 114 -6.42 1.52 6.65
C THR A 114 -5.35 1.68 5.58
N ARG A 115 -4.17 1.08 5.77
CA ARG A 115 -3.09 1.07 4.76
C ARG A 115 -3.52 0.32 3.50
N THR A 116 -4.07 -0.89 3.65
CA THR A 116 -4.55 -1.69 2.52
C THR A 116 -5.67 -0.98 1.75
N LEU A 117 -6.62 -0.36 2.45
CA LEU A 117 -7.68 0.41 1.81
C LEU A 117 -7.13 1.65 1.09
N GLY A 118 -6.20 2.38 1.70
CA GLY A 118 -5.55 3.54 1.09
C GLY A 118 -4.78 3.16 -0.18
N THR A 119 -4.05 2.05 -0.14
CA THR A 119 -3.33 1.53 -1.31
C THR A 119 -4.29 1.07 -2.41
N LEU A 120 -5.39 0.39 -2.06
CA LEU A 120 -6.41 -0.04 -3.02
C LEU A 120 -7.11 1.16 -3.69
N VAL A 121 -7.49 2.17 -2.90
CA VAL A 121 -8.10 3.40 -3.42
C VAL A 121 -7.13 4.14 -4.33
N SER A 122 -5.87 4.29 -3.93
CA SER A 122 -4.84 4.90 -4.77
C SER A 122 -4.62 4.14 -6.08
N LEU A 123 -4.65 2.80 -6.06
CA LEU A 123 -4.58 1.98 -7.26
C LEU A 123 -5.75 2.25 -8.22
N LEU A 124 -6.99 2.29 -7.69
CA LEU A 124 -8.18 2.56 -8.50
C LEU A 124 -8.18 3.96 -9.10
N ILE A 125 -7.82 4.97 -8.30
CA ILE A 125 -7.71 6.37 -8.77
C ILE A 125 -6.59 6.47 -9.80
N SER A 126 -5.43 5.86 -9.55
CA SER A 126 -4.31 5.84 -10.50
C SER A 126 -4.71 5.21 -11.83
N GLY A 127 -5.39 4.05 -11.81
CA GLY A 127 -5.89 3.39 -13.01
C GLY A 127 -6.89 4.26 -13.78
N THR A 128 -7.80 4.93 -13.07
CA THR A 128 -8.76 5.87 -13.65
C THR A 128 -8.04 7.04 -14.33
N ILE A 129 -7.08 7.67 -13.64
CA ILE A 129 -6.27 8.76 -14.20
C ILE A 129 -5.57 8.30 -15.48
N VAL A 130 -4.91 7.14 -15.46
CA VAL A 130 -4.17 6.61 -16.62
C VAL A 130 -5.08 6.48 -17.85
N LEU A 131 -6.29 5.95 -17.69
CA LEU A 131 -7.25 5.78 -18.79
C LEU A 131 -7.73 7.13 -19.34
N PHE A 132 -8.17 8.03 -18.45
CA PHE A 132 -8.70 9.33 -18.84
C PHE A 132 -7.62 10.31 -19.30
N TRP A 133 -6.33 10.05 -19.02
CA TRP A 133 -5.22 10.89 -19.46
C TRP A 133 -5.05 10.93 -20.98
N THR A 134 -5.61 9.96 -21.70
CA THR A 134 -5.67 9.94 -23.17
C THR A 134 -6.46 11.11 -23.76
N ILE A 135 -7.50 11.57 -23.08
CA ILE A 135 -8.39 12.64 -23.55
C ILE A 135 -7.64 13.98 -23.61
N PRO A 136 -7.00 14.49 -22.54
CA PRO A 136 -6.25 15.73 -22.60
C PRO A 136 -5.01 15.63 -23.47
N THR A 137 -4.31 14.48 -23.52
CA THR A 137 -3.16 14.32 -24.42
C THR A 137 -3.58 14.37 -25.89
N ALA A 138 -4.69 13.70 -26.27
CA ALA A 138 -5.22 13.75 -27.62
C ALA A 138 -5.72 15.15 -28.01
N PHE A 139 -6.34 15.87 -27.07
CA PHE A 139 -6.75 17.25 -27.29
C PHE A 139 -5.54 18.15 -27.58
N VAL A 140 -4.49 18.10 -26.75
CA VAL A 140 -3.25 18.87 -26.97
C VAL A 140 -2.58 18.47 -28.28
N ALA A 141 -2.54 17.16 -28.60
CA ALA A 141 -2.00 16.68 -29.86
C ALA A 141 -2.78 17.21 -31.08
N SER A 142 -4.10 17.34 -30.98
CA SER A 142 -4.94 17.92 -32.04
C SER A 142 -4.68 19.41 -32.29
N LEU A 143 -4.10 20.14 -31.32
CA LEU A 143 -3.72 21.54 -31.52
C LEU A 143 -2.45 21.69 -32.37
N ALA A 144 -1.65 20.62 -32.52
CA ALA A 144 -0.40 20.66 -33.28
C ALA A 144 -0.61 20.67 -34.81
N THR A 145 -1.76 20.16 -35.29
CA THR A 145 -2.08 20.00 -36.71
C THR A 145 -3.19 20.97 -37.14
N VAL A 146 -3.01 21.61 -38.30
CA VAL A 146 -3.91 22.69 -38.78
C VAL A 146 -5.34 22.21 -39.00
N GLU A 147 -5.50 21.09 -39.69
CA GLU A 147 -6.81 20.50 -39.96
C GLU A 147 -7.52 20.06 -38.68
N SER A 148 -6.76 19.52 -37.73
CA SER A 148 -7.28 19.06 -36.44
C SER A 148 -7.67 20.24 -35.55
N LEU A 149 -6.87 21.31 -35.55
CA LEU A 149 -7.12 22.55 -34.81
C LEU A 149 -8.42 23.24 -35.30
N ARG A 150 -8.59 23.36 -36.62
CA ARG A 150 -9.83 23.91 -37.23
C ARG A 150 -11.07 23.07 -36.93
N ARG A 151 -10.91 21.75 -36.76
CA ARG A 151 -12.00 20.84 -36.34
C ARG A 151 -12.27 20.89 -34.84
N ALA A 152 -11.23 21.03 -34.01
CA ALA A 152 -11.34 21.05 -32.56
C ALA A 152 -11.99 22.33 -32.04
N LEU A 153 -11.70 23.48 -32.66
CA LEU A 153 -12.21 24.80 -32.25
C LEU A 153 -12.88 25.51 -33.44
N PRO A 154 -14.07 25.04 -33.88
CA PRO A 154 -14.72 25.56 -35.10
C PRO A 154 -15.11 27.04 -35.00
N PHE A 155 -15.24 27.57 -33.78
CA PHE A 155 -15.55 28.98 -33.53
C PHE A 155 -14.36 29.91 -33.79
N LEU A 156 -13.11 29.41 -33.77
CA LEU A 156 -11.92 30.19 -34.13
C LEU A 156 -11.60 30.17 -35.63
N ASN A 157 -12.34 29.41 -36.46
CA ASN A 157 -12.03 29.30 -37.89
C ASN A 157 -11.99 30.66 -38.60
N LYS A 158 -12.92 31.56 -38.26
CA LYS A 158 -12.93 32.94 -38.78
C LYS A 158 -11.68 33.74 -38.37
N ALA A 159 -11.20 33.56 -37.14
CA ALA A 159 -10.01 34.23 -36.64
C ALA A 159 -8.71 33.65 -37.23
N PHE A 160 -8.68 32.35 -37.54
CA PHE A 160 -7.54 31.72 -38.21
C PHE A 160 -7.40 32.15 -39.67
N ASP A 161 -8.51 32.41 -40.37
CA ASP A 161 -8.48 32.91 -41.75
C ASP A 161 -8.07 34.40 -41.80
N GLU A 162 -8.34 35.18 -40.75
CA GLU A 162 -7.96 36.60 -40.65
C GLU A 162 -6.51 36.80 -40.17
N TYR A 163 -5.99 35.92 -39.30
CA TYR A 163 -4.64 36.00 -38.75
C TYR A 163 -3.86 34.68 -38.89
N PRO A 164 -3.10 34.47 -39.98
CA PRO A 164 -2.33 33.24 -40.19
C PRO A 164 -1.21 33.04 -39.14
N LEU A 165 -0.79 34.12 -38.48
CA LEU A 165 0.19 34.10 -37.39
C LEU A 165 -0.31 33.32 -36.17
N LEU A 166 -1.63 33.28 -35.96
CA LEU A 166 -2.25 32.59 -34.82
C LEU A 166 -2.07 31.07 -34.93
N GLU A 167 -2.15 30.51 -36.14
CA GLU A 167 -1.91 29.10 -36.40
C GLU A 167 -0.46 28.69 -36.07
N ALA A 168 0.52 29.54 -36.41
CA ALA A 168 1.92 29.32 -36.10
C ALA A 168 2.19 29.33 -34.59
N VAL A 169 1.50 30.20 -33.84
CA VAL A 169 1.58 30.27 -32.38
C VAL A 169 1.03 29.00 -31.74
N PHE A 170 -0.16 28.52 -32.15
CA PHE A 170 -0.73 27.27 -31.61
C PHE A 170 0.14 26.04 -31.90
N LYS A 171 0.75 25.99 -33.10
CA LYS A 171 1.73 24.94 -33.44
C LYS A 171 2.94 24.92 -32.51
N GLN A 172 3.40 26.07 -32.02
CA GLN A 172 4.51 26.15 -31.07
C GLN A 172 4.08 25.90 -29.62
N ILE A 173 2.85 26.28 -29.25
CA ILE A 173 2.32 26.03 -27.91
C ILE A 173 2.00 24.55 -27.70
N ALA A 174 1.54 23.82 -28.72
CA ALA A 174 1.12 22.42 -28.57
C ALA A 174 2.23 21.49 -28.02
N PRO A 175 3.48 21.50 -28.53
CA PRO A 175 4.58 20.74 -27.93
C PRO A 175 4.89 21.16 -26.49
N LEU A 176 4.82 22.47 -26.19
CA LEU A 176 5.08 23.00 -24.85
C LEU A 176 4.02 22.54 -23.84
N ALA A 177 2.75 22.54 -24.26
CA ALA A 177 1.64 22.01 -23.49
C ALA A 177 1.77 20.49 -23.27
N LEU A 178 2.25 19.74 -24.26
CA LEU A 178 2.48 18.30 -24.12
C LEU A 178 3.59 17.98 -23.10
N VAL A 179 4.68 18.77 -23.10
CA VAL A 179 5.73 18.69 -22.07
C VAL A 179 5.16 19.05 -20.70
N GLY A 180 4.37 20.12 -20.60
CA GLY A 180 3.71 20.53 -19.36
C GLY A 180 2.80 19.45 -18.79
N LEU A 181 1.99 18.81 -19.65
CA LEU A 181 1.15 17.69 -19.27
C LEU A 181 2.01 16.49 -18.82
N SER A 182 3.06 16.16 -19.55
CA SER A 182 3.98 15.07 -19.17
C SER A 182 4.68 15.33 -17.82
N ALA A 183 4.99 16.59 -17.50
CA ALA A 183 5.56 16.99 -16.21
C ALA A 183 4.52 16.96 -15.07
N LEU A 184 3.23 17.12 -15.37
CA LEU A 184 2.15 17.05 -14.38
C LEU A 184 1.92 15.63 -13.87
N ALA A 185 2.03 14.62 -14.74
CA ALA A 185 1.83 13.21 -14.38
C ALA A 185 2.63 12.75 -13.14
N PRO A 186 3.97 12.91 -13.06
CA PRO A 186 4.73 12.51 -11.88
C PRO A 186 4.36 13.29 -10.61
N ILE A 187 3.92 14.54 -10.73
CA ILE A 187 3.46 15.33 -9.57
C ILE A 187 2.18 14.72 -9.00
N VAL A 188 1.22 14.38 -9.86
CA VAL A 188 -0.04 13.75 -9.46
C VAL A 188 0.21 12.38 -8.82
N PHE A 189 1.00 11.51 -9.46
CA PHE A 189 1.30 10.18 -8.90
C PHE A 189 2.12 10.25 -7.62
N ARG A 190 2.99 11.25 -7.47
CA ARG A 190 3.70 11.50 -6.20
C ARG A 190 2.75 11.86 -5.07
N PHE A 191 1.77 12.71 -5.34
CA PHE A 191 0.75 13.07 -4.37
C PHE A 191 -0.06 11.83 -3.93
N LEU A 192 -0.50 11.00 -4.88
CA LEU A 192 -1.20 9.75 -4.58
C LEU A 192 -0.32 8.79 -3.76
N SER A 193 0.92 8.56 -4.18
CA SER A 193 1.83 7.60 -3.53
C SER A 193 2.15 7.98 -2.08
N ASN A 194 2.28 9.28 -1.79
CA ASN A 194 2.49 9.75 -0.42
C ASN A 194 1.28 9.50 0.49
N ARG A 195 0.06 9.47 -0.06
CA ARG A 195 -1.19 9.24 0.66
C ARG A 195 -1.52 7.76 0.91
N GLU A 196 -0.72 6.83 0.37
CA GLU A 196 -0.96 5.38 0.53
C GLU A 196 -0.62 4.83 1.92
N GLY A 197 0.09 5.60 2.74
CA GLY A 197 0.44 5.19 4.11
C GLY A 197 1.69 4.31 4.20
N HIS A 198 2.68 4.50 3.30
CA HIS A 198 3.96 3.78 3.38
C HIS A 198 4.83 4.28 4.54
N PRO A 199 5.44 3.38 5.34
CA PRO A 199 6.24 3.72 6.51
C PRO A 199 7.61 4.34 6.16
N SER A 200 8.12 4.12 4.94
CA SER A 200 9.36 4.71 4.44
C SER A 200 9.12 5.57 3.20
N ASN A 201 9.88 6.65 3.03
CA ASN A 201 9.79 7.45 1.81
C ASN A 201 10.38 6.70 0.61
N THR A 202 11.33 5.79 0.83
CA THR A 202 11.82 4.89 -0.23
C THR A 202 10.71 3.97 -0.75
N GLU A 203 9.90 3.35 0.11
CA GLU A 203 8.73 2.56 -0.34
C GLU A 203 7.73 3.43 -1.10
N ALA A 204 7.45 4.64 -0.62
CA ALA A 204 6.55 5.57 -1.31
C ALA A 204 7.08 5.97 -2.71
N ARG A 205 8.40 6.15 -2.85
CA ARG A 205 9.05 6.43 -4.14
C ARG A 205 9.06 5.20 -5.05
N ALA A 206 9.28 4.01 -4.51
CA ALA A 206 9.18 2.77 -5.28
C ALA A 206 7.76 2.59 -5.83
N ALA A 207 6.74 2.82 -5.00
CA ALA A 207 5.35 2.78 -5.42
C ALA A 207 5.00 3.87 -6.46
N LEU A 208 5.62 5.05 -6.39
CA LEU A 208 5.52 6.10 -7.42
C LEU A 208 6.11 5.60 -8.74
N PHE A 209 7.32 5.05 -8.70
CA PHE A 209 8.01 4.54 -9.89
C PHE A 209 7.19 3.44 -10.58
N THR A 210 6.64 2.50 -9.81
CA THR A 210 5.76 1.46 -10.34
C THR A 210 4.54 2.06 -11.04
N LYS A 211 3.87 3.07 -10.44
CA LYS A 211 2.74 3.76 -11.09
C LYS A 211 3.13 4.47 -12.38
N LEU A 212 4.28 5.15 -12.40
CA LEU A 212 4.79 5.81 -13.59
C LEU A 212 5.15 4.82 -14.70
N ALA A 213 5.74 3.67 -14.35
CA ALA A 213 6.03 2.62 -15.31
C ALA A 213 4.74 2.07 -15.96
N TYR A 214 3.71 1.80 -15.16
CA TYR A 214 2.40 1.40 -15.68
C TYR A 214 1.74 2.50 -16.52
N PHE A 215 1.81 3.75 -16.09
CA PHE A 215 1.31 4.89 -16.87
C PHE A 215 1.99 4.98 -18.23
N GLN A 216 3.32 4.90 -18.27
CA GLN A 216 4.09 4.95 -19.51
C GLN A 216 3.74 3.78 -20.42
N LEU A 217 3.69 2.56 -19.88
CA LEU A 217 3.32 1.36 -20.65
C LEU A 217 1.94 1.50 -21.28
N VAL A 218 0.93 1.92 -20.51
CA VAL A 218 -0.43 2.09 -21.04
C VAL A 218 -0.47 3.18 -22.10
N GLN A 219 0.15 4.33 -21.85
CA GLN A 219 0.09 5.47 -22.75
C GLN A 219 0.91 5.29 -24.04
N THR A 220 2.08 4.66 -24.00
CA THR A 220 2.89 4.50 -25.22
C THR A 220 2.56 3.23 -25.99
N PHE A 221 2.24 2.13 -25.31
CA PHE A 221 1.96 0.86 -25.96
C PHE A 221 0.46 0.69 -26.22
N PHE A 222 -0.36 0.60 -25.17
CA PHE A 222 -1.76 0.22 -25.32
C PHE A 222 -2.57 1.27 -26.08
N VAL A 223 -2.39 2.55 -25.76
CA VAL A 223 -3.13 3.64 -26.44
C VAL A 223 -2.75 3.71 -27.92
N THR A 224 -1.45 3.61 -28.26
CA THR A 224 -0.99 3.61 -29.66
C THR A 224 -1.55 2.42 -30.42
N VAL A 225 -1.53 1.22 -29.84
CA VAL A 225 -2.08 0.00 -30.46
C VAL A 225 -3.59 0.13 -30.66
N VAL A 226 -4.33 0.60 -29.66
CA VAL A 226 -5.79 0.77 -29.76
C VAL A 226 -6.15 1.82 -30.81
N VAL A 227 -5.50 3.00 -30.78
CA VAL A 227 -5.75 4.06 -31.77
C VAL A 227 -5.37 3.60 -33.18
N GLY A 228 -4.23 2.94 -33.34
CA GLY A 228 -3.81 2.36 -34.62
C GLY A 228 -4.84 1.37 -35.15
N THR A 229 -5.27 0.43 -34.30
CA THR A 229 -6.26 -0.57 -34.68
C THR A 229 -7.61 0.05 -35.04
N ILE A 230 -8.09 1.05 -34.29
CA ILE A 230 -9.36 1.75 -34.58
C ILE A 230 -9.27 2.47 -35.94
N LEU A 231 -8.18 3.19 -36.19
CA LEU A 231 -7.99 3.91 -37.45
C LEU A 231 -7.89 2.95 -38.64
N ASP A 232 -7.18 1.84 -38.48
CA ASP A 232 -7.05 0.81 -39.52
C ASP A 232 -8.40 0.10 -39.77
N SER A 233 -9.13 -0.23 -38.69
CA SER A 233 -10.49 -0.79 -38.80
C SER A 233 -11.44 0.18 -39.49
N LEU A 234 -11.37 1.48 -39.18
CA LEU A 234 -12.22 2.50 -39.80
C LEU A 234 -11.91 2.66 -41.29
N LYS A 235 -10.63 2.65 -41.68
CA LYS A 235 -10.21 2.64 -43.08
C LYS A 235 -10.69 1.39 -43.79
N GLU A 236 -10.56 0.22 -43.16
CA GLU A 236 -10.99 -1.05 -43.73
C GLU A 236 -12.53 -1.13 -43.88
N ILE A 237 -13.29 -0.59 -42.93
CA ILE A 237 -14.76 -0.46 -43.02
C ILE A 237 -15.16 0.49 -44.15
N LEU A 238 -14.48 1.63 -44.28
CA LEU A 238 -14.76 2.63 -45.29
C LEU A 238 -14.43 2.13 -46.71
N ASP A 239 -13.32 1.41 -46.86
CA ASP A 239 -12.88 0.87 -48.14
C ASP A 239 -13.61 -0.45 -48.49
N LYS A 240 -13.92 -1.31 -47.51
CA LYS A 240 -14.55 -2.63 -47.70
C LYS A 240 -15.42 -3.03 -46.47
N PRO A 241 -16.69 -2.61 -46.40
CA PRO A 241 -17.56 -2.84 -45.23
C PRO A 241 -17.81 -4.32 -44.88
N LYS A 242 -17.52 -5.26 -45.79
CA LYS A 242 -17.71 -6.71 -45.58
C LYS A 242 -16.54 -7.43 -44.89
N LYS A 243 -15.40 -6.78 -44.61
CA LYS A 243 -14.22 -7.40 -43.96
C LYS A 243 -13.91 -6.91 -42.53
N ALA A 244 -14.73 -5.99 -42.02
CA ALA A 244 -14.58 -5.27 -40.76
C ALA A 244 -14.35 -6.10 -39.47
N SER A 245 -14.56 -7.42 -39.50
CA SER A 245 -14.39 -8.28 -38.32
C SER A 245 -12.93 -8.66 -38.02
N ALA A 246 -12.02 -8.58 -38.99
CA ALA A 246 -10.64 -9.07 -38.85
C ALA A 246 -9.80 -8.38 -37.75
N PRO A 247 -9.78 -7.03 -37.64
CA PRO A 247 -8.94 -6.36 -36.63
C PRO A 247 -9.49 -6.53 -35.20
N VAL A 248 -10.82 -6.55 -35.02
CA VAL A 248 -11.45 -6.79 -33.71
C VAL A 248 -11.15 -8.21 -33.21
N ILE A 249 -11.22 -9.20 -34.10
CA ILE A 249 -10.86 -10.58 -33.76
C ILE A 249 -9.39 -10.67 -33.34
N THR A 250 -8.49 -9.97 -34.03
CA THR A 250 -7.05 -9.98 -33.70
C THR A 250 -6.76 -9.43 -32.31
N VAL A 251 -7.41 -8.32 -31.91
CA VAL A 251 -7.24 -7.74 -30.56
C VAL A 251 -7.78 -8.68 -29.48
N VAL A 252 -8.96 -9.27 -29.71
CA VAL A 252 -9.56 -10.23 -28.76
C VAL A 252 -8.66 -11.47 -28.62
N VAL A 253 -8.13 -11.99 -29.73
CA VAL A 253 -7.19 -13.12 -29.73
C VAL A 253 -5.91 -12.77 -28.98
N LEU A 254 -5.34 -11.57 -29.19
CA LEU A 254 -4.15 -11.14 -28.48
C LEU A 254 -4.38 -11.05 -26.96
N VAL A 255 -5.51 -10.48 -26.53
CA VAL A 255 -5.87 -10.41 -25.10
C VAL A 255 -6.05 -11.80 -24.49
N VAL A 256 -6.71 -12.71 -25.21
CA VAL A 256 -6.89 -14.11 -24.78
C VAL A 256 -5.55 -14.85 -24.69
N ILE A 257 -4.65 -14.66 -25.65
CA ILE A 257 -3.31 -15.25 -25.64
C ILE A 257 -2.50 -14.73 -24.44
N VAL A 258 -2.57 -13.43 -24.14
CA VAL A 258 -1.88 -12.85 -22.98
C VAL A 258 -2.44 -13.40 -21.67
N LEU A 259 -3.76 -13.57 -21.55
CA LEU A 259 -4.38 -14.17 -20.36
C LEU A 259 -4.02 -15.65 -20.21
N LEU A 260 -4.01 -16.42 -21.30
CA LEU A 260 -3.58 -17.81 -21.30
C LEU A 260 -2.10 -17.94 -20.95
N PHE A 261 -1.25 -17.07 -21.49
CA PHE A 261 0.17 -17.04 -21.15
C PHE A 261 0.38 -16.66 -19.68
N ASN A 262 -0.35 -15.66 -19.17
CA ASN A 262 -0.27 -15.28 -17.76
C ASN A 262 -0.74 -16.42 -16.84
N TYR A 263 -1.87 -17.06 -17.17
CA TYR A 263 -2.36 -18.24 -16.47
C TYR A 263 -1.35 -19.39 -16.51
N PHE A 264 -0.76 -19.66 -17.67
CA PHE A 264 0.28 -20.66 -17.85
C PHE A 264 1.52 -20.34 -17.01
N VAL A 265 1.99 -19.08 -16.99
CA VAL A 265 3.12 -18.63 -16.17
C VAL A 265 2.81 -18.76 -14.69
N ILE A 266 1.62 -18.40 -14.22
CA ILE A 266 1.22 -18.58 -12.81
C ILE A 266 1.12 -20.07 -12.43
N THR A 267 0.74 -20.93 -13.38
CA THR A 267 0.60 -22.37 -13.17
C THR A 267 1.96 -23.09 -13.20
N LEU A 268 2.88 -22.70 -14.10
CA LEU A 268 4.24 -23.25 -14.18
C LEU A 268 5.15 -22.70 -13.08
N TYR A 269 4.98 -21.42 -12.75
CA TYR A 269 5.75 -20.70 -11.74
C TYR A 269 4.81 -20.18 -10.65
N PRO A 270 4.12 -21.08 -9.90
CA PRO A 270 3.48 -20.64 -8.68
C PRO A 270 4.56 -19.95 -7.84
N PRO A 271 4.30 -18.77 -7.26
CA PRO A 271 5.32 -18.01 -6.53
C PRO A 271 5.90 -18.92 -5.45
N VAL A 272 7.10 -19.42 -5.71
CA VAL A 272 7.73 -20.53 -4.96
C VAL A 272 7.88 -20.14 -3.49
N ALA A 273 8.04 -18.84 -3.23
CA ALA A 273 8.16 -18.27 -1.89
C ALA A 273 6.82 -18.08 -1.14
N LYS A 274 5.65 -18.23 -1.78
CA LYS A 274 4.36 -17.95 -1.13
C LYS A 274 3.86 -19.10 -0.25
N TYR A 275 4.30 -20.33 -0.54
CA TYR A 275 3.83 -21.55 0.14
C TYR A 275 4.94 -22.52 0.53
N LEU A 276 6.22 -22.22 0.29
CA LEU A 276 7.28 -23.07 0.81
C LEU A 276 7.30 -22.92 2.34
N PRO A 277 6.90 -23.95 3.10
CA PRO A 277 7.13 -23.92 4.53
C PRO A 277 8.62 -24.14 4.67
N LEU A 278 9.35 -23.05 4.93
CA LEU A 278 10.79 -23.03 5.13
C LEU A 278 11.23 -24.19 6.06
N MET A 279 10.41 -24.50 7.06
CA MET A 279 10.61 -25.63 7.98
C MET A 279 10.57 -27.01 7.30
N GLN A 280 9.67 -27.25 6.33
CA GLN A 280 9.66 -28.51 5.57
C GLN A 280 10.86 -28.59 4.63
N CYS A 281 11.27 -27.49 4.00
CA CYS A 281 12.45 -27.47 3.14
C CYS A 281 13.73 -27.72 3.92
N VAL A 282 13.89 -27.09 5.09
CA VAL A 282 15.01 -27.32 6.01
C VAL A 282 15.00 -28.77 6.51
N ARG A 283 13.84 -29.34 6.84
CA ARG A 283 13.74 -30.76 7.23
C ARG A 283 14.17 -31.69 6.11
N LEU A 284 13.69 -31.45 4.89
CA LEU A 284 13.96 -32.31 3.72
C LEU A 284 15.43 -32.22 3.27
N ASP A 285 16.04 -31.04 3.34
CA ASP A 285 17.46 -30.87 3.05
C ASP A 285 18.35 -31.42 4.19
N SER A 286 17.90 -31.37 5.44
CA SER A 286 18.57 -32.04 6.57
C SER A 286 18.52 -33.56 6.43
N GLU A 287 17.39 -34.14 6.03
CA GLU A 287 17.27 -35.59 5.77
C GLU A 287 18.13 -36.03 4.56
N ARG A 288 18.19 -35.23 3.50
CA ARG A 288 19.09 -35.49 2.36
C ARG A 288 20.56 -35.45 2.77
N GLY A 289 20.93 -34.53 3.66
CA GLY A 289 22.28 -34.44 4.22
C GLY A 289 22.68 -35.63 5.10
N LEU A 290 21.73 -36.39 5.66
CA LEU A 290 21.98 -37.61 6.43
C LEU A 290 22.20 -38.84 5.52
N HIS A 291 21.65 -38.84 4.30
CA HIS A 291 21.70 -39.98 3.39
C HIS A 291 22.70 -39.82 2.23
N ASP A 292 23.11 -38.60 1.90
CA ASP A 292 24.09 -38.33 0.84
C ASP A 292 25.33 -37.62 1.40
N ALA A 293 26.47 -38.31 1.40
CA ALA A 293 27.73 -37.81 1.96
C ALA A 293 28.35 -36.63 1.20
N LYS A 294 27.80 -36.25 0.03
CA LYS A 294 28.24 -35.10 -0.77
C LYS A 294 27.36 -33.87 -0.62
N ALA A 295 26.25 -33.95 0.12
CA ALA A 295 25.36 -32.81 0.31
C ALA A 295 26.02 -31.75 1.23
N PRO A 296 25.84 -30.44 0.94
CA PRO A 296 26.39 -29.38 1.78
C PRO A 296 25.73 -29.42 3.17
N GLN A 297 26.52 -29.75 4.19
CA GLN A 297 26.06 -29.74 5.59
C GLN A 297 25.99 -28.28 6.07
N PHE A 298 24.78 -27.79 6.32
CA PHE A 298 24.55 -26.43 6.82
C PHE A 298 24.79 -26.38 8.34
N PHE A 299 26.05 -26.40 8.77
CA PHE A 299 26.45 -26.29 10.18
C PHE A 299 25.95 -25.00 10.85
N PHE A 300 25.64 -23.97 10.06
CA PHE A 300 25.13 -22.69 10.56
C PHE A 300 23.72 -22.79 11.16
N LEU A 301 22.92 -23.83 10.86
CA LEU A 301 21.55 -23.98 11.39
C LEU A 301 21.49 -24.70 12.73
N ASP A 302 22.55 -25.45 13.10
CA ASP A 302 22.63 -26.06 14.41
C ASP A 302 22.82 -24.97 15.47
N ASN A 303 21.85 -24.86 16.38
CA ASN A 303 21.77 -23.90 17.51
C ASN A 303 21.16 -22.51 17.23
N VAL A 304 20.61 -22.22 16.04
CA VAL A 304 20.16 -20.85 15.72
C VAL A 304 18.76 -20.49 16.21
N TYR A 305 17.91 -21.48 16.52
CA TYR A 305 16.63 -21.41 17.24
C TYR A 305 15.73 -22.49 16.65
N ARG A 306 15.42 -23.52 17.44
CA ARG A 306 14.32 -24.44 17.13
C ARG A 306 13.07 -23.89 17.80
N GLN A 307 11.97 -23.83 17.05
CA GLN A 307 10.67 -23.49 17.64
C GLN A 307 10.43 -24.40 18.87
N PRO A 308 9.95 -23.87 20.00
CA PRO A 308 9.72 -24.67 21.21
C PRO A 308 8.86 -25.91 20.94
N ALA A 309 7.88 -25.79 20.03
CA ALA A 309 7.02 -26.88 19.56
C ALA A 309 7.74 -28.02 18.84
N MET A 310 8.97 -27.80 18.36
CA MET A 310 9.82 -28.84 17.76
C MET A 310 10.84 -29.43 18.74
N ASN A 311 11.05 -28.80 19.89
CA ASN A 311 11.91 -29.32 20.96
C ASN A 311 11.12 -30.11 22.01
N GLU A 312 9.80 -29.98 22.03
CA GLU A 312 8.91 -30.77 22.87
C GLU A 312 8.83 -32.21 22.35
N LYS A 313 9.27 -33.15 23.18
CA LYS A 313 9.19 -34.60 22.88
C LYS A 313 7.79 -35.18 23.13
N ALA A 314 6.92 -34.45 23.81
CA ALA A 314 5.54 -34.84 24.05
C ALA A 314 4.61 -34.03 23.13
N PRO A 315 3.53 -34.63 22.59
CA PRO A 315 2.59 -33.92 21.75
C PRO A 315 1.94 -32.78 22.55
N ILE A 316 2.03 -31.55 22.05
CA ILE A 316 1.37 -30.39 22.63
C ILE A 316 -0.15 -30.65 22.61
N ARG A 317 -0.72 -30.92 23.80
CA ARG A 317 -2.17 -30.96 23.98
C ARG A 317 -2.68 -29.54 24.08
N ALA A 318 -3.78 -29.25 23.38
CA ALA A 318 -4.45 -27.97 23.50
C ALA A 318 -4.95 -27.79 24.95
N ASP A 319 -4.56 -26.67 25.58
CA ASP A 319 -5.01 -26.33 26.93
C ASP A 319 -6.42 -25.73 26.86
N TYR A 320 -7.41 -26.53 27.27
CA TYR A 320 -8.82 -26.14 27.28
C TYR A 320 -9.26 -25.53 28.61
N ARG A 321 -8.34 -25.31 29.58
CA ARG A 321 -8.67 -24.75 30.91
C ARG A 321 -9.31 -23.36 30.83
N MET A 322 -9.03 -22.60 29.77
CA MET A 322 -9.63 -21.29 29.50
C MET A 322 -11.11 -21.34 29.06
N LEU A 323 -11.65 -22.54 28.75
CA LEU A 323 -13.04 -22.73 28.33
C LEU A 323 -13.97 -23.06 29.49
N VAL A 324 -13.44 -23.24 30.70
CA VAL A 324 -14.22 -23.51 31.91
C VAL A 324 -14.45 -22.21 32.67
N SER A 325 -15.65 -21.99 33.18
CA SER A 325 -16.12 -20.67 33.68
C SER A 325 -15.44 -20.17 34.97
N ASN A 326 -14.68 -21.01 35.67
CA ASN A 326 -13.91 -20.61 36.85
C ASN A 326 -12.42 -20.69 36.51
N TYR A 327 -11.87 -19.55 36.11
CA TYR A 327 -10.45 -19.38 35.86
C TYR A 327 -9.83 -18.62 37.05
N ASP A 328 -9.23 -19.36 37.98
CA ASP A 328 -8.44 -18.81 39.10
C ASP A 328 -6.95 -18.99 38.81
N GLU A 329 -6.20 -17.87 38.81
CA GLU A 329 -4.76 -17.79 38.45
C GLU A 329 -3.88 -18.74 39.28
N ASP A 330 -4.27 -19.03 40.53
CA ASP A 330 -3.48 -19.87 41.45
C ASP A 330 -3.45 -21.36 41.07
N THR A 331 -4.38 -21.84 40.22
CA THR A 331 -4.43 -23.26 39.80
C THR A 331 -3.50 -23.55 38.61
N SER A 332 -2.90 -22.53 38.01
CA SER A 332 -2.06 -22.65 36.81
C SER A 332 -0.66 -23.23 37.06
N LEU A 333 -0.24 -23.35 38.32
CA LEU A 333 1.15 -23.66 38.71
C LEU A 333 1.35 -25.06 39.32
N SER A 334 0.31 -25.88 39.49
CA SER A 334 0.45 -27.24 40.01
C SER A 334 0.55 -28.28 38.88
N PRO A 335 1.66 -29.06 38.76
CA PRO A 335 1.83 -30.04 37.68
C PRO A 335 1.07 -31.36 37.89
N GLU A 336 0.45 -31.57 39.05
CA GLU A 336 0.00 -32.90 39.49
C GLU A 336 -1.50 -32.99 39.80
N ILE A 337 -2.38 -32.64 38.87
CA ILE A 337 -3.75 -33.17 38.91
C ILE A 337 -4.23 -33.42 37.48
N TYR A 338 -4.10 -34.66 37.01
CA TYR A 338 -4.77 -35.14 35.79
C TYR A 338 -5.65 -36.34 36.14
N SER A 339 -6.87 -36.34 35.61
CA SER A 339 -7.88 -37.37 35.81
C SER A 339 -7.39 -38.74 35.30
N ALA A 340 -7.69 -39.79 36.06
CA ALA A 340 -7.34 -41.18 35.75
C ALA A 340 -7.94 -41.70 34.42
N GLU A 341 -8.89 -40.97 33.83
CA GLU A 341 -9.51 -41.31 32.54
C GLU A 341 -8.58 -41.06 31.35
N ASP A 342 -7.63 -40.14 31.46
CA ASP A 342 -6.76 -39.72 30.35
C ASP A 342 -5.57 -40.67 30.08
N GLN A 343 -5.23 -41.55 31.03
CA GLN A 343 -4.15 -42.53 30.89
C GLN A 343 -4.51 -43.73 30.01
N ARG A 344 -5.80 -43.97 29.73
CA ARG A 344 -6.25 -45.16 29.00
C ARG A 344 -6.27 -45.02 27.47
N LEU A 345 -6.18 -43.81 26.94
CA LEU A 345 -6.41 -43.56 25.52
C LEU A 345 -5.17 -43.72 24.61
N PHE A 346 -3.96 -43.83 25.15
CA PHE A 346 -2.73 -43.86 24.32
C PHE A 346 -1.62 -44.80 24.82
N THR A 347 -1.95 -45.91 25.48
CA THR A 347 -0.97 -46.95 25.88
C THR A 347 -0.59 -47.93 24.76
N SER A 348 -0.99 -47.70 23.51
CA SER A 348 -0.74 -48.66 22.42
C SER A 348 -0.20 -48.03 21.14
N VAL A 349 0.94 -47.34 21.19
CA VAL A 349 1.84 -47.21 20.03
C VAL A 349 3.27 -47.11 20.56
N VAL A 350 4.07 -48.15 20.30
CA VAL A 350 5.54 -48.18 20.47
C VAL A 350 6.18 -47.68 19.19
#